data_AF-A0A9X3D9J6-F1
#
_entry.id   AF-A0A9X3D9J6-F1
#
_cell.length_a   1.000
_cell.length_b   1.000
_cell.length_c   1.000
_cell.angle_alpha   90.00
_cell.angle_beta   90.00
_cell.angle_gamma   90.00
#
_symmetry.space_group_name_H-M   'P 1'
#
loop_
_entity.id
_entity.type
_entity.pdbx_description
1 polymer ?
#
loop_
_entity_poly.entity_id
_entity_poly.type
_entity_poly.pdbx_seq_one_letter_code
_entity_poly.pdbx_strand_id
1 'polypeptide(L)'
;MRTASLTFNGKLNDHIDNVRKQHDQIIDHINLDEVTKAEWDTESVDKAKALINDFSEYLKANKDEIQALSIFYDQPYNRRNITFKMIKEVMDKLKLEKPQLAPVHVWNAYAGIEEVKSDCPKDELTALVSLIRKVCGIDEELKPFDKTIDENFKRWIFAQNAGQHNRFSTEQMEWLRMIKDHIVSSYHIELDDLDYNPFDSKGGRGKMYQLFGNEMDSIINELNEALAA
;
A
#
# COMPACT_ATOMS: atom_id res chain seq x y z
N MET A 1 -17.45 5.62 -42.77
CA MET A 1 -17.20 6.17 -41.42
C MET A 1 -17.54 5.11 -40.36
N ARG A 2 -16.84 3.97 -40.35
CA ARG A 2 -17.07 2.88 -39.38
C ARG A 2 -15.82 1.99 -39.26
N THR A 3 -14.79 2.47 -38.56
CA THR A 3 -13.72 1.62 -37.98
C THR A 3 -12.88 2.46 -37.02
N ALA A 4 -13.34 2.62 -35.78
CA ALA A 4 -12.55 3.21 -34.69
C ALA A 4 -13.09 2.76 -33.31
N SER A 5 -13.38 1.47 -33.16
CA SER A 5 -13.77 0.89 -31.85
C SER A 5 -13.17 -0.50 -31.63
N LEU A 6 -11.97 -0.76 -32.14
CA LEU A 6 -11.30 -2.05 -32.03
C LEU A 6 -9.90 -1.91 -31.44
N THR A 7 -9.79 -1.43 -30.20
CA THR A 7 -8.66 -1.70 -29.30
C THR A 7 -9.05 -1.50 -27.82
N PHE A 8 -10.25 -1.94 -27.42
CA PHE A 8 -10.52 -2.31 -26.03
C PHE A 8 -10.63 -3.83 -26.02
N ASN A 9 -9.50 -4.51 -25.81
CA ASN A 9 -9.53 -5.96 -25.68
C ASN A 9 -10.15 -6.28 -24.31
N GLY A 10 -11.21 -7.10 -24.30
CA GLY A 10 -11.90 -7.48 -23.06
C GLY A 10 -11.00 -8.17 -22.05
N LYS A 11 -9.91 -8.82 -22.48
CA LYS A 11 -8.99 -9.57 -21.60
C LYS A 11 -8.21 -8.68 -20.62
N LEU A 12 -7.97 -7.40 -20.94
CA LEU A 12 -7.29 -6.48 -20.03
C LEU A 12 -8.24 -5.93 -18.96
N ASN A 13 -9.48 -5.57 -19.35
CA ASN A 13 -10.54 -5.20 -18.42
C ASN A 13 -10.93 -6.36 -17.51
N ASP A 14 -11.00 -7.59 -18.05
CA ASP A 14 -11.25 -8.80 -17.27
C ASP A 14 -10.13 -9.06 -16.25
N HIS A 15 -8.89 -8.63 -16.53
CA HIS A 15 -7.76 -8.79 -15.60
C HIS A 15 -7.84 -7.79 -14.43
N ILE A 16 -8.17 -6.53 -14.70
CA ILE A 16 -8.32 -5.48 -13.67
C ILE A 16 -9.59 -5.74 -12.84
N ASP A 17 -10.70 -6.14 -13.46
CA ASP A 17 -11.92 -6.57 -12.76
C ASP A 17 -11.69 -7.84 -11.95
N ASN A 18 -10.86 -8.78 -12.43
CA ASN A 18 -10.46 -9.94 -11.62
C ASN A 18 -9.55 -9.55 -10.47
N VAL A 19 -8.64 -8.58 -10.63
CA VAL A 19 -7.83 -8.10 -9.51
C VAL A 19 -8.76 -7.54 -8.43
N ARG A 20 -9.78 -6.75 -8.77
CA ARG A 20 -10.78 -6.27 -7.79
C ARG A 20 -11.63 -7.39 -7.20
N LYS A 21 -12.21 -8.27 -8.02
CA LYS A 21 -13.04 -9.40 -7.55
C LYS A 21 -12.27 -10.43 -6.73
N GLN A 22 -10.99 -10.65 -7.01
CA GLN A 22 -10.14 -11.53 -6.19
C GLN A 22 -9.90 -10.96 -4.79
N HIS A 23 -9.97 -9.65 -4.58
CA HIS A 23 -9.89 -9.07 -3.24
C HIS A 23 -11.23 -9.18 -2.47
N ASP A 24 -12.37 -9.21 -3.18
CA ASP A 24 -13.70 -9.43 -2.56
C ASP A 24 -13.99 -10.91 -2.24
N GLN A 25 -13.20 -11.86 -2.77
CA GLN A 25 -13.34 -13.29 -2.52
C GLN A 25 -12.03 -13.97 -2.12
N ILE A 26 -11.45 -13.58 -0.99
CA ILE A 26 -10.63 -14.50 -0.17
C ILE A 26 -11.12 -14.40 1.28
N ILE A 27 -12.30 -14.98 1.51
CA ILE A 27 -12.63 -15.57 2.80
C ILE A 27 -12.62 -17.06 2.53
N ASP A 28 -11.53 -17.74 2.87
CA ASP A 28 -11.55 -18.77 3.91
C ASP A 28 -10.19 -19.49 4.03
N HIS A 29 -9.89 -19.87 5.27
CA HIS A 29 -8.97 -20.90 5.72
C HIS A 29 -7.47 -20.60 5.81
N ILE A 30 -7.10 -19.87 6.86
CA ILE A 30 -6.07 -20.35 7.79
C ILE A 30 -6.67 -20.26 9.19
N ASN A 31 -6.82 -21.40 9.86
CA ASN A 31 -7.12 -21.43 11.30
C ASN A 31 -5.96 -20.73 12.00
N LEU A 32 -6.23 -19.54 12.51
CA LEU A 32 -5.34 -18.84 13.43
C LEU A 32 -5.28 -19.67 14.70
N ASP A 33 -4.18 -20.40 14.91
CA ASP A 33 -3.86 -20.84 16.27
C ASP A 33 -3.63 -19.58 17.09
N GLU A 34 -4.57 -19.25 17.98
CA GLU A 34 -4.40 -18.20 18.97
C GLU A 34 -3.26 -18.61 19.91
N VAL A 35 -2.12 -17.93 19.79
CA VAL A 35 -1.03 -18.09 20.75
C VAL A 35 -1.49 -17.52 22.08
N THR A 36 -1.94 -18.42 22.96
CA THR A 36 -2.08 -18.14 24.38
C THR A 36 -0.71 -18.33 25.03
N LYS A 37 -0.04 -17.24 25.40
CA LYS A 37 0.97 -17.23 26.48
C LYS A 37 1.27 -15.78 26.89
N ALA A 38 1.24 -15.35 28.15
CA ALA A 38 1.65 -15.93 29.44
C ALA A 38 3.17 -16.17 29.56
N GLU A 39 3.81 -15.25 30.29
CA GLU A 39 5.19 -15.21 30.82
C GLU A 39 6.34 -14.90 29.82
N TRP A 40 7.10 -13.85 30.16
CA TRP A 40 8.30 -13.39 29.46
C TRP A 40 9.44 -14.40 29.58
N ASP A 41 9.48 -15.35 28.65
CA ASP A 41 10.62 -16.24 28.44
C ASP A 41 11.66 -15.56 27.54
N THR A 42 12.90 -15.42 28.03
CA THR A 42 14.06 -14.93 27.27
C THR A 42 14.28 -15.70 25.96
N GLU A 43 13.94 -17.00 25.92
CA GLU A 43 14.05 -17.82 24.70
C GLU A 43 13.05 -17.36 23.61
N SER A 44 11.90 -16.82 24.00
CA SER A 44 10.87 -16.28 23.09
C SER A 44 11.34 -14.99 22.42
N VAL A 45 11.99 -14.11 23.19
CA VAL A 45 12.53 -12.83 22.69
C VAL A 45 13.66 -13.07 21.69
N ASP A 46 14.56 -14.01 21.95
CA ASP A 46 15.67 -14.31 21.04
C ASP A 46 15.18 -14.92 19.72
N LYS A 47 14.15 -15.79 19.76
CA LYS A 47 13.49 -16.30 18.56
C LYS A 47 12.83 -15.20 17.73
N ALA A 48 12.13 -14.26 18.39
CA ALA A 48 11.51 -13.13 17.72
C ALA A 48 12.57 -12.24 17.02
N LYS A 49 13.68 -11.93 17.70
CA LYS A 49 14.80 -11.18 17.11
C LYS A 49 15.42 -11.91 15.93
N ALA A 50 15.63 -13.21 16.03
CA ALA A 50 16.16 -14.02 14.93
C ALA A 50 15.25 -13.97 13.71
N LEU A 51 13.93 -14.13 13.89
CA LEU A 51 12.96 -14.07 12.78
C LEU A 51 12.97 -12.69 12.08
N ILE A 52 13.01 -11.62 12.86
CA ILE A 52 13.10 -10.25 12.33
C ILE A 52 14.41 -10.04 11.56
N ASN A 53 15.52 -10.56 12.09
CA ASN A 53 16.82 -10.48 11.42
C ASN A 53 16.81 -11.26 10.10
N ASP A 54 16.30 -12.50 10.09
CA ASP A 54 16.18 -13.33 8.89
C ASP A 54 15.30 -12.66 7.83
N PHE A 55 14.20 -12.03 8.25
CA PHE A 55 13.35 -11.24 7.34
C PHE A 55 14.12 -10.07 6.73
N SER A 56 14.82 -9.29 7.56
CA SER A 56 15.63 -8.15 7.11
C SER A 56 16.74 -8.56 6.14
N GLU A 57 17.46 -9.64 6.45
CA GLU A 57 18.51 -10.19 5.59
C GLU A 57 17.94 -10.70 4.26
N TYR A 58 16.79 -11.38 4.29
CA TYR A 58 16.13 -11.86 3.08
C TYR A 58 15.71 -10.70 2.16
N LEU A 59 15.07 -9.65 2.70
CA LEU A 59 14.68 -8.49 1.91
C LEU A 59 15.91 -7.81 1.29
N LYS A 60 16.97 -7.63 2.09
CA LYS A 60 18.22 -7.02 1.62
C LYS A 60 18.91 -7.84 0.54
N ALA A 61 18.96 -9.16 0.67
CA ALA A 61 19.57 -10.05 -0.30
C ALA A 61 18.82 -10.07 -1.65
N ASN A 62 17.51 -9.81 -1.63
CA ASN A 62 16.67 -9.80 -2.83
C ASN A 62 16.49 -8.41 -3.45
N LYS A 63 17.09 -7.36 -2.89
CA LYS A 63 16.82 -5.98 -3.31
C LYS A 63 17.19 -5.69 -4.77
N ASP A 64 18.22 -6.35 -5.29
CA ASP A 64 18.70 -6.15 -6.66
C ASP A 64 17.88 -6.94 -7.68
N GLU A 65 17.11 -7.94 -7.23
CA GLU A 65 16.27 -8.79 -8.08
C GLU A 65 14.81 -8.33 -8.11
N ILE A 66 14.27 -7.85 -6.98
CA ILE A 66 12.87 -7.42 -6.87
C ILE A 66 12.79 -5.90 -6.89
N GLN A 67 12.11 -5.35 -7.89
CA GLN A 67 12.05 -3.91 -8.13
C GLN A 67 11.50 -3.12 -6.93
N ALA A 68 10.44 -3.60 -6.27
CA ALA A 68 9.90 -2.95 -5.07
C ALA A 68 10.95 -2.78 -3.97
N LEU A 69 11.75 -3.81 -3.73
CA LEU A 69 12.78 -3.79 -2.68
C LEU A 69 13.88 -2.80 -3.02
N SER A 70 14.36 -2.78 -4.27
CA SER A 70 15.30 -1.74 -4.74
C SER A 70 14.78 -0.33 -4.46
N ILE A 71 13.49 -0.08 -4.71
CA ILE A 71 12.88 1.23 -4.46
C ILE A 71 12.85 1.57 -2.96
N PHE A 72 12.42 0.64 -2.11
CA PHE A 72 12.35 0.89 -0.66
C PHE A 72 13.73 1.18 -0.05
N TYR A 73 14.75 0.41 -0.44
CA TYR A 73 16.12 0.57 0.07
C TYR A 73 16.86 1.78 -0.50
N ASP A 74 16.82 1.98 -1.81
CA ASP A 74 17.81 2.83 -2.49
C ASP A 74 17.20 4.04 -3.22
N GLN A 75 15.87 4.11 -3.40
CA GLN A 75 15.24 5.13 -4.25
C GLN A 75 14.04 5.82 -3.57
N PRO A 76 14.27 6.67 -2.55
CA PRO A 76 13.19 7.30 -1.77
C PRO A 76 12.15 8.03 -2.62
N TYR A 77 12.59 8.76 -3.64
CA TYR A 77 11.70 9.49 -4.55
C TYR A 77 10.81 8.56 -5.41
N ASN A 78 11.29 7.37 -5.75
CA ASN A 78 10.56 6.42 -6.58
C ASN A 78 9.54 5.58 -5.79
N ARG A 79 9.47 5.73 -4.45
CA ARG A 79 8.45 5.05 -3.62
C ARG A 79 7.03 5.39 -4.05
N ARG A 80 6.84 6.59 -4.60
CA ARG A 80 5.56 7.02 -5.18
C ARG A 80 5.09 6.17 -6.36
N ASN A 81 5.96 5.38 -6.98
CA ASN A 81 5.65 4.51 -8.11
C ASN A 81 5.52 3.03 -7.67
N ILE A 82 5.50 2.75 -6.37
CA ILE A 82 5.23 1.40 -5.86
C ILE A 82 3.80 1.04 -6.22
N THR A 83 3.63 -0.11 -6.87
CA THR A 83 2.31 -0.62 -7.27
C THR A 83 1.97 -1.92 -6.56
N PHE A 84 0.69 -2.26 -6.55
CA PHE A 84 0.18 -3.55 -6.09
C PHE A 84 0.96 -4.74 -6.66
N LYS A 85 1.21 -4.73 -7.96
CA LYS A 85 1.93 -5.82 -8.66
C LYS A 85 3.33 -6.03 -8.09
N MET A 86 4.03 -4.94 -7.78
CA MET A 86 5.40 -5.00 -7.26
C MET A 86 5.43 -5.55 -5.83
N ILE A 87 4.46 -5.18 -4.99
CA ILE A 87 4.34 -5.75 -3.64
C ILE A 87 3.94 -7.22 -3.69
N LYS A 88 3.02 -7.57 -4.58
CA LYS A 88 2.61 -8.96 -4.80
C LYS A 88 3.77 -9.84 -5.25
N GLU A 89 4.66 -9.35 -6.09
CA GLU A 89 5.89 -10.05 -6.48
C GLU A 89 6.79 -10.37 -5.28
N VAL A 90 6.96 -9.41 -4.35
CA VAL A 90 7.68 -9.66 -3.08
C VAL A 90 6.99 -10.76 -2.28
N MET A 91 5.66 -10.67 -2.12
CA MET A 91 4.87 -11.63 -1.36
C MET A 91 4.97 -13.05 -1.94
N ASP A 92 4.77 -13.19 -3.25
CA ASP A 92 4.75 -14.48 -3.93
C ASP A 92 6.12 -15.17 -3.81
N LYS A 93 7.22 -14.41 -3.98
CA LYS A 93 8.58 -14.95 -3.80
C LYS A 93 8.85 -15.32 -2.34
N LEU A 94 8.48 -14.46 -1.39
CA LEU A 94 8.63 -14.71 0.05
C LEU A 94 7.90 -15.99 0.48
N LYS A 95 6.66 -16.19 0.03
CA LYS A 95 5.86 -17.40 0.32
C LYS A 95 6.49 -18.66 -0.28
N LEU A 96 7.06 -18.55 -1.47
CA LEU A 96 7.70 -19.68 -2.15
C LEU A 96 9.00 -20.10 -1.46
N GLU A 97 9.87 -19.15 -1.11
CA GLU A 97 11.22 -19.44 -0.65
C GLU A 97 11.35 -19.54 0.87
N LYS A 98 10.54 -18.76 1.61
CA LYS A 98 10.66 -18.57 3.06
C LYS A 98 9.27 -18.45 3.72
N PRO A 99 8.41 -19.48 3.68
CA PRO A 99 7.05 -19.41 4.24
C PRO A 99 6.99 -19.06 5.73
N GLN A 100 8.03 -19.37 6.51
CA GLN A 100 8.15 -18.98 7.91
C GLN A 100 8.23 -17.45 8.09
N LEU A 101 8.68 -16.72 7.07
CA LEU A 101 8.78 -15.26 7.05
C LEU A 101 7.47 -14.59 6.57
N ALA A 102 6.35 -15.31 6.56
CA ALA A 102 5.05 -14.72 6.24
C ALA A 102 4.78 -13.47 7.12
N PRO A 103 4.15 -12.41 6.56
CA PRO A 103 3.99 -11.13 7.24
C PRO A 103 3.42 -11.22 8.66
N VAL A 104 2.41 -12.07 8.87
CA VAL A 104 1.79 -12.25 10.19
C VAL A 104 2.78 -12.76 11.24
N HIS A 105 3.69 -13.67 10.87
CA HIS A 105 4.68 -14.19 11.81
C HIS A 105 5.71 -13.14 12.18
N VAL A 106 6.19 -12.37 11.19
CA VAL A 106 7.16 -11.29 11.41
C VAL A 106 6.52 -10.15 12.21
N TRP A 107 5.26 -9.82 11.95
CA TRP A 107 4.49 -8.84 12.74
C TRP A 107 4.39 -9.26 14.20
N ASN A 108 4.01 -10.51 14.46
CA ASN A 108 3.91 -11.04 15.82
C ASN A 108 5.27 -11.05 16.52
N ALA A 109 6.36 -11.30 15.79
CA ALA A 109 7.71 -11.18 16.34
C ALA A 109 8.03 -9.73 16.76
N TYR A 110 7.67 -8.73 15.96
CA TYR A 110 7.79 -7.32 16.36
C TYR A 110 6.92 -7.02 17.60
N ALA A 111 5.66 -7.42 17.59
CA ALA A 111 4.74 -7.22 18.72
C ALA A 111 5.22 -7.90 20.03
N GLY A 112 6.04 -8.95 19.93
CA GLY A 112 6.64 -9.62 21.07
C GLY A 112 7.85 -8.90 21.69
N ILE A 113 8.46 -7.92 20.99
CA ILE A 113 9.70 -7.26 21.44
C ILE A 113 9.62 -5.73 21.52
N GLU A 114 8.66 -5.12 20.83
CA GLU A 114 8.39 -3.67 20.88
C GLU A 114 6.91 -3.39 21.13
N GLU A 115 6.62 -2.20 21.65
CA GLU A 115 5.24 -1.74 21.82
C GLU A 115 4.64 -1.40 20.46
N VAL A 116 3.88 -2.34 19.89
CA VAL A 116 3.12 -2.13 18.65
C VAL A 116 1.71 -1.68 19.01
N LYS A 117 1.37 -0.44 18.69
CA LYS A 117 0.09 0.19 19.06
C LYS A 117 -1.12 -0.31 18.25
N SER A 118 -0.92 -1.26 17.35
CA SER A 118 -1.94 -1.71 16.41
C SER A 118 -1.78 -3.19 16.07
N ASP A 119 -2.91 -3.86 15.90
CA ASP A 119 -2.93 -5.25 15.45
C ASP A 119 -2.40 -5.37 14.01
N CYS A 120 -1.95 -6.59 13.67
CA CYS A 120 -1.59 -6.92 12.30
C CYS A 120 -2.80 -6.66 11.38
N PRO A 121 -2.62 -5.95 10.24
CA PRO A 121 -3.71 -5.75 9.30
C PRO A 121 -4.13 -7.10 8.70
N LYS A 122 -5.44 -7.24 8.42
CA LYS A 122 -6.00 -8.46 7.81
C LYS A 122 -5.53 -8.67 6.37
N ASP A 123 -5.27 -7.57 5.66
CA ASP A 123 -4.67 -7.63 4.35
C ASP A 123 -3.15 -7.88 4.48
N GLU A 124 -2.71 -9.03 3.95
CA GLU A 124 -1.32 -9.45 4.03
C GLU A 124 -0.37 -8.51 3.28
N LEU A 125 -0.82 -7.88 2.19
CA LEU A 125 0.03 -6.95 1.42
C LEU A 125 0.25 -5.66 2.18
N THR A 126 -0.79 -5.13 2.84
CA THR A 126 -0.65 -4.02 3.80
C THR A 126 0.32 -4.37 4.92
N ALA A 127 0.22 -5.59 5.50
CA ALA A 127 1.17 -6.04 6.51
C ALA A 127 2.61 -6.08 5.97
N LEU A 128 2.79 -6.61 4.76
CA LEU A 128 4.09 -6.73 4.11
C LEU A 128 4.72 -5.34 3.86
N VAL A 129 3.97 -4.38 3.33
CA VAL A 129 4.48 -3.02 3.09
C VAL A 129 4.90 -2.35 4.39
N SER A 130 4.09 -2.45 5.45
CA SER A 130 4.45 -1.95 6.79
C SER A 130 5.76 -2.53 7.29
N LEU A 131 5.95 -3.85 7.16
CA LEU A 131 7.17 -4.53 7.60
C LEU A 131 8.38 -4.13 6.77
N ILE A 132 8.25 -4.03 5.45
CA ILE A 132 9.34 -3.57 4.57
C ILE A 132 9.74 -2.13 4.96
N ARG A 133 8.77 -1.25 5.19
CA ARG A 133 9.03 0.14 5.59
C ARG A 133 9.73 0.24 6.95
N LYS A 134 9.30 -0.56 7.92
CA LYS A 134 9.96 -0.67 9.24
C LYS A 134 11.40 -1.15 9.11
N VAL A 135 11.64 -2.23 8.35
CA VAL A 135 12.99 -2.79 8.12
C VAL A 135 13.91 -1.80 7.40
N CYS A 136 13.37 -1.05 6.42
CA CYS A 136 14.13 -0.04 5.68
C CYS A 136 14.34 1.25 6.48
N GLY A 137 13.86 1.34 7.72
CA GLY A 137 13.98 2.52 8.56
C GLY A 137 13.19 3.73 8.06
N ILE A 138 12.14 3.49 7.25
CA ILE A 138 11.25 4.53 6.75
C ILE A 138 10.26 4.93 7.84
N ASP A 139 9.68 3.93 8.51
CA ASP A 139 8.80 4.13 9.65
C ASP A 139 9.54 3.76 10.94
N GLU A 140 9.54 4.67 11.92
CA GLU A 140 10.17 4.44 13.23
C GLU A 140 9.37 3.41 14.06
N GLU A 141 8.04 3.52 14.03
CA GLU A 141 7.12 2.62 14.73
C GLU A 141 6.43 1.69 13.73
N LEU A 142 6.26 0.41 14.08
CA LEU A 142 5.50 -0.51 13.25
C LEU A 142 4.00 -0.18 13.36
N LYS A 143 3.37 0.16 12.24
CA LYS A 143 1.93 0.36 12.14
C LYS A 143 1.40 0.00 10.75
N PRO A 144 0.11 -0.31 10.62
CA PRO A 144 -0.50 -0.62 9.33
C PRO A 144 -0.33 0.54 8.33
N PHE A 145 0.01 0.21 7.07
CA PHE A 145 0.39 1.23 6.08
C PHE A 145 -0.78 2.15 5.69
N ASP A 146 -2.03 1.67 5.78
CA ASP A 146 -3.23 2.49 5.64
C ASP A 146 -3.27 3.65 6.66
N LYS A 147 -2.77 3.42 7.89
CA LYS A 147 -2.65 4.48 8.92
C LYS A 147 -1.58 5.49 8.57
N THR A 148 -0.46 5.04 8.01
CA THR A 148 0.58 5.94 7.48
C THR A 148 0.02 6.81 6.36
N ILE A 149 -0.73 6.23 5.42
CA ILE A 149 -1.41 6.97 4.35
C ILE A 149 -2.40 7.99 4.92
N ASP A 150 -3.22 7.61 5.91
CA ASP A 150 -4.18 8.51 6.53
C ASP A 150 -3.50 9.72 7.20
N GLU A 151 -2.37 9.50 7.87
CA GLU A 151 -1.58 10.58 8.48
C GLU A 151 -0.90 11.46 7.43
N ASN A 152 -0.30 10.85 6.40
CA ASN A 152 0.30 11.55 5.26
C ASN A 152 -0.72 12.43 4.55
N PHE A 153 -1.90 11.89 4.27
CA PHE A 153 -3.00 12.63 3.65
C PHE A 153 -3.45 13.82 4.51
N LYS A 154 -3.62 13.63 5.83
CA LYS A 154 -3.95 14.72 6.76
C LYS A 154 -2.88 15.81 6.72
N ARG A 155 -1.59 15.45 6.81
CA ARG A 155 -0.46 16.39 6.73
C ARG A 155 -0.47 17.17 5.42
N TRP A 156 -0.65 16.47 4.30
CA TRP A 156 -0.73 17.09 2.98
C TRP A 156 -1.91 18.09 2.91
N ILE A 157 -3.12 17.69 3.32
CA ILE A 157 -4.28 18.60 3.37
C ILE A 157 -4.03 19.83 4.25
N PHE A 158 -3.39 19.67 5.42
CA PHE A 158 -3.05 20.81 6.28
C PHE A 158 -2.06 21.76 5.60
N ALA A 159 -1.03 21.22 4.94
CA ALA A 159 -0.07 22.03 4.19
C ALA A 159 -0.74 22.81 3.05
N GLN A 160 -1.67 22.18 2.33
CA GLN A 160 -2.45 22.80 1.26
C GLN A 160 -3.31 23.98 1.75
N ASN A 161 -3.78 23.93 3.00
CA ASN A 161 -4.59 25.00 3.61
C ASN A 161 -3.75 26.08 4.33
N ALA A 162 -2.45 25.88 4.54
CA ALA A 162 -1.60 26.80 5.29
C ALA A 162 -1.41 28.17 4.61
N GLY A 163 -1.74 28.30 3.32
CA GLY A 163 -1.68 29.56 2.56
C GLY A 163 -3.03 30.06 2.03
N GLN A 164 -4.10 29.26 2.13
CA GLN A 164 -5.45 29.59 1.65
C GLN A 164 -6.49 28.95 2.56
N HIS A 165 -7.35 29.76 3.17
CA HIS A 165 -8.45 29.21 3.97
C HIS A 165 -9.44 28.48 3.04
N ASN A 166 -9.63 27.18 3.26
CA ASN A 166 -10.49 26.30 2.47
C ASN A 166 -10.09 26.20 0.98
N ARG A 167 -8.85 25.79 0.69
CA ARG A 167 -8.34 25.62 -0.68
C ARG A 167 -9.25 24.73 -1.55
N PHE A 168 -9.77 23.65 -0.96
CA PHE A 168 -10.60 22.68 -1.67
C PHE A 168 -12.08 22.78 -1.27
N SER A 169 -12.96 22.72 -2.27
CA SER A 169 -14.40 22.56 -2.07
C SER A 169 -14.75 21.19 -1.49
N THR A 170 -15.99 21.04 -1.00
CA THR A 170 -16.49 19.74 -0.51
C THR A 170 -16.33 18.64 -1.56
N GLU A 171 -16.67 18.93 -2.82
CA GLU A 171 -16.60 17.95 -3.92
C GLU A 171 -15.15 17.60 -4.27
N GLN A 172 -14.24 18.59 -4.29
CA GLN A 172 -12.80 18.33 -4.46
C GLN A 172 -12.28 17.46 -3.31
N MET A 173 -12.68 17.72 -2.06
CA MET A 173 -12.29 16.91 -0.91
C MET A 173 -12.82 15.47 -0.96
N GLU A 174 -14.01 15.24 -1.51
CA GLU A 174 -14.52 13.89 -1.76
C GLU A 174 -13.65 13.14 -2.77
N TRP A 175 -13.27 13.80 -3.87
CA TRP A 175 -12.37 13.22 -4.87
C TRP A 175 -10.98 12.92 -4.31
N LEU A 176 -10.40 13.83 -3.53
CA LEU A 176 -9.11 13.60 -2.86
C LEU A 176 -9.16 12.40 -1.91
N ARG A 177 -10.27 12.19 -1.20
CA ARG A 177 -10.47 11.00 -0.36
C ARG A 177 -10.60 9.72 -1.19
N MET A 178 -11.35 9.75 -2.30
CA MET A 178 -11.44 8.58 -3.21
C MET A 178 -10.07 8.21 -3.79
N ILE A 179 -9.25 9.19 -4.15
CA ILE A 179 -7.87 8.96 -4.60
C ILE A 179 -7.02 8.35 -3.48
N LYS A 180 -7.10 8.91 -2.26
CA LYS A 180 -6.42 8.34 -1.09
C LYS A 180 -6.83 6.88 -0.86
N ASP A 181 -8.12 6.58 -0.88
CA ASP A 181 -8.64 5.22 -0.68
C ASP A 181 -8.19 4.27 -1.81
N HIS A 182 -8.11 4.76 -3.05
CA HIS A 182 -7.52 3.99 -4.15
C HIS A 182 -6.03 3.69 -3.89
N ILE A 183 -5.25 4.67 -3.45
CA ILE A 183 -3.82 4.50 -3.14
C ILE A 183 -3.62 3.53 -1.97
N VAL A 184 -4.53 3.46 -0.99
CA VAL A 184 -4.46 2.45 0.08
C VAL A 184 -4.49 1.02 -0.50
N SER A 185 -5.28 0.77 -1.54
CA SER A 185 -5.40 -0.57 -2.14
C SER A 185 -4.38 -0.84 -3.24
N SER A 186 -4.07 0.16 -4.07
CA SER A 186 -3.24 0.01 -5.27
C SER A 186 -1.79 0.45 -5.09
N TYR A 187 -1.49 1.17 -4.00
CA TYR A 187 -0.22 1.83 -3.64
C TYR A 187 0.20 2.99 -4.56
N HIS A 188 -0.48 3.16 -5.69
CA HIS A 188 -0.26 4.20 -6.68
C HIS A 188 -1.59 4.50 -7.39
N ILE A 189 -1.69 5.70 -7.98
CA ILE A 189 -2.76 6.04 -8.92
C ILE A 189 -2.17 6.66 -10.19
N GLU A 190 -2.60 6.17 -11.34
CA GLU A 190 -2.33 6.73 -12.65
C GLU A 190 -3.57 7.47 -13.20
N LEU A 191 -3.37 8.28 -14.24
CA LEU A 191 -4.48 9.01 -14.85
C LEU A 191 -5.56 8.07 -15.41
N ASP A 192 -5.16 6.92 -15.95
CA ASP A 192 -6.08 5.94 -16.52
C ASP A 192 -6.92 5.21 -15.44
N ASP A 193 -6.49 5.19 -14.18
CA ASP A 193 -7.29 4.62 -13.08
C ASP A 193 -8.61 5.38 -12.88
N LEU A 194 -8.66 6.65 -13.28
CA LEU A 194 -9.86 7.48 -13.22
C LEU A 194 -10.95 7.07 -14.22
N ASP A 195 -10.67 6.15 -15.14
CA ASP A 195 -11.66 5.57 -16.05
C ASP A 195 -12.40 4.35 -15.47
N TYR A 196 -12.03 3.94 -14.26
CA TYR A 196 -12.63 2.78 -13.60
C TYR A 196 -13.36 3.19 -12.32
N ASN A 197 -14.17 2.28 -11.79
CA ASN A 197 -14.87 2.46 -10.50
C ASN A 197 -13.87 2.83 -9.38
N PRO A 198 -14.21 3.66 -8.40
CA PRO A 198 -15.45 4.43 -8.26
C PRO A 198 -15.46 5.73 -9.07
N PHE A 199 -14.38 6.10 -9.75
CA PHE A 199 -14.23 7.38 -10.43
C PHE A 199 -15.15 7.50 -11.65
N ASP A 200 -15.25 6.45 -12.48
CA ASP A 200 -16.13 6.41 -13.66
C ASP A 200 -17.59 6.76 -13.33
N SER A 201 -18.10 6.24 -12.21
CA SER A 201 -19.45 6.47 -11.69
C SER A 201 -19.67 7.92 -11.26
N LYS A 202 -18.59 8.67 -11.03
CA LYS A 202 -18.57 10.09 -10.69
C LYS A 202 -18.16 10.98 -11.87
N GLY A 203 -18.06 10.43 -13.08
CA GLY A 203 -17.69 11.16 -14.30
C GLY A 203 -16.20 11.09 -14.68
N GLY A 204 -15.43 10.27 -13.98
CA GLY A 204 -14.05 9.87 -14.31
C GLY A 204 -13.09 11.02 -14.56
N ARG A 205 -12.15 10.83 -15.48
CA ARG A 205 -11.15 11.86 -15.89
C ARG A 205 -11.79 13.21 -16.20
N GLY A 206 -12.93 13.21 -16.88
CA GLY A 206 -13.65 14.44 -17.23
C GLY A 206 -14.08 15.24 -16.01
N LYS A 207 -14.62 14.56 -14.98
CA LYS A 207 -15.00 15.23 -13.73
C LYS A 207 -13.78 15.69 -12.93
N MET A 208 -12.72 14.89 -12.85
CA MET A 208 -11.46 15.30 -12.20
C MET A 208 -10.93 16.60 -12.82
N TYR A 209 -10.89 16.69 -14.16
CA TYR A 209 -10.47 17.90 -14.85
C TYR A 209 -11.42 19.09 -14.62
N GLN A 210 -12.74 18.87 -14.53
CA GLN A 210 -13.67 19.95 -14.17
C GLN A 210 -13.42 20.50 -12.76
N LEU A 211 -12.99 19.64 -11.82
CA LEU A 211 -12.75 20.02 -10.44
C LEU A 211 -11.39 20.68 -10.22
N PHE A 212 -10.32 20.18 -10.85
CA PHE A 212 -8.94 20.61 -10.58
C PHE A 212 -8.30 21.33 -11.76
N GLY A 213 -8.92 21.32 -12.93
CA GLY A 213 -8.42 21.98 -14.15
C GLY A 213 -6.99 21.56 -14.48
N ASN A 214 -6.14 22.55 -14.72
CA ASN A 214 -4.73 22.35 -15.04
C ASN A 214 -3.90 21.80 -13.87
N GLU A 215 -4.43 21.81 -12.64
CA GLU A 215 -3.73 21.26 -11.47
C GLU A 215 -3.94 19.74 -11.32
N MET A 216 -4.82 19.12 -12.11
CA MET A 216 -5.16 17.70 -12.00
C MET A 216 -3.93 16.79 -11.92
N ASP A 217 -2.99 16.93 -12.87
CA ASP A 217 -1.79 16.09 -12.92
C ASP A 217 -0.85 16.40 -11.76
N SER A 218 -0.78 17.65 -11.32
CA SER A 218 0.02 18.04 -10.13
C SER A 218 -0.54 17.38 -8.88
N ILE A 219 -1.86 17.42 -8.69
CA ILE A 219 -2.55 16.82 -7.55
C ILE A 219 -2.32 15.31 -7.50
N ILE A 220 -2.40 14.61 -8.63
CA ILE A 220 -2.14 13.17 -8.69
C ILE A 220 -0.69 12.86 -8.28
N ASN A 221 0.28 13.58 -8.85
CA ASN A 221 1.70 13.39 -8.54
C ASN A 221 2.02 13.72 -7.07
N GLU A 222 1.50 14.84 -6.57
CA GLU A 222 1.65 15.26 -5.18
C GLU A 222 1.07 14.24 -4.21
N LEU A 223 -0.11 13.67 -4.52
CA LEU A 223 -0.71 12.63 -3.67
C LEU A 223 0.10 11.34 -3.70
N ASN A 224 0.52 10.86 -4.87
CA ASN A 224 1.39 9.68 -4.95
C ASN A 224 2.68 9.85 -4.14
N GLU A 225 3.29 11.04 -4.20
CA GLU A 225 4.51 11.35 -3.46
C GLU A 225 4.26 11.49 -1.94
N ALA A 226 3.29 12.32 -1.56
CA ALA A 226 3.02 12.62 -0.16
C ALA A 226 2.51 11.39 0.61
N LEU A 227 1.70 10.54 -0.02
CA LEU A 227 1.10 9.38 0.65
C LEU A 227 2.10 8.22 0.77
N ALA A 228 3.06 8.10 -0.16
CA ALA A 228 4.11 7.09 -0.10
C ALA A 228 5.28 7.45 0.84
N ALA A 229 5.36 8.72 1.28
CA ALA A 229 6.42 9.24 2.15
C ALA A 229 6.58 8.43 3.45
#